data_AF-A0ABD7JZS5-F1
#
_entry.id   AF-A0ABD7JZS5-F1
#
_cell.length_a   1.000
_cell.length_b   1.000
_cell.length_c   1.000
_cell.angle_alpha   90.00
_cell.angle_beta   90.00
_cell.angle_gamma   90.00
#
_symmetry.space_group_name_H-M   'P 1'
#
loop_
_entity.id
_entity.type
_entity.pdbx_description
1 polymer ?
#
loop_
_entity_poly.entity_id
_entity_poly.type
_entity_poly.pdbx_seq_one_letter_code
_entity_poly.pdbx_strand_id
1 'polypeptide(L)'
;MYAPTPALDNQLADALPQWRDLARTAAVPRRNLDLADWNADWRGLFGALERFSRSHAYRQPGAVQGYAALESAWSWGSAAENASTLLLKGIDRGLPGAVLRPVYRETAALWLDYARLLGAARDSLRQQGEENFEATPALAPRSGQYPFALQLLAMGVLLDAQDLLPALVEEVLLFDTDRLLDYLSAAALGLVEASGETFHPRPFGELRAFFEAPDDSAAQALVPYLQRQYREFFQLSPKAQKKTRRLAGPESWGWWAMEVSALSVLYGWDDKALRDSPHYLADLVDYARAQGSD
;
A
#
# COMPACT_ATOMS: atom_id res chain seq x y z
N MET A 1 -32.60 -12.10 10.81
CA MET A 1 -31.75 -11.71 11.97
C MET A 1 -30.57 -10.97 11.36
N TYR A 2 -30.29 -9.72 11.76
CA TYR A 2 -29.16 -8.97 11.17
C TYR A 2 -27.85 -9.68 11.56
N ALA A 3 -26.98 -9.94 10.59
CA ALA A 3 -25.60 -10.31 10.92
C ALA A 3 -24.97 -9.15 11.73
N PRO A 4 -24.24 -9.42 12.82
CA PRO A 4 -23.59 -8.38 13.58
C PRO A 4 -22.60 -7.62 12.66
N THR A 5 -22.67 -6.29 12.69
CA THR A 5 -21.71 -5.45 11.97
C THR A 5 -20.32 -5.69 12.57
N PRO A 6 -19.29 -5.96 11.74
CA PRO A 6 -17.94 -6.15 12.26
C PRO A 6 -17.45 -4.87 12.95
N ALA A 7 -16.52 -5.02 13.90
CA ALA A 7 -15.80 -3.88 14.46
C ALA A 7 -14.98 -3.22 13.34
N LEU A 8 -15.09 -1.89 13.24
CA LEU A 8 -14.39 -1.09 12.25
C LEU A 8 -13.36 -0.21 12.96
N ASP A 9 -12.13 -0.19 12.45
CA ASP A 9 -10.98 0.43 13.11
C ASP A 9 -10.71 1.86 12.62
N ASN A 10 -11.17 2.23 11.42
CA ASN A 10 -10.86 3.54 10.84
C ASN A 10 -11.47 4.71 11.62
N GLN A 11 -10.77 5.85 11.60
CA GLN A 11 -11.21 7.14 12.13
C GLN A 11 -11.19 8.21 11.03
N LEU A 12 -11.54 7.83 9.79
CA LEU A 12 -11.41 8.69 8.61
C LEU A 12 -12.06 10.07 8.81
N ALA A 13 -13.26 10.13 9.40
CA ALA A 13 -13.97 11.39 9.63
C ALA A 13 -13.17 12.37 10.52
N ASP A 14 -12.43 11.85 11.51
CA ASP A 14 -11.61 12.64 12.44
C ASP A 14 -10.23 12.97 11.85
N ALA A 15 -9.71 12.13 10.96
CA ALA A 15 -8.44 12.33 10.27
C ALA A 15 -8.52 13.39 9.14
N LEU A 16 -9.66 13.46 8.43
CA LEU A 16 -9.84 14.35 7.27
C LEU A 16 -9.54 15.84 7.55
N PRO A 17 -9.98 16.47 8.66
CA PRO A 17 -9.61 17.85 8.96
C PRO A 17 -8.09 18.07 8.96
N GLN A 18 -7.32 17.13 9.51
CA GLN A 18 -5.86 17.22 9.59
C GLN A 18 -5.23 17.07 8.19
N TRP A 19 -5.76 16.17 7.37
CA TRP A 19 -5.24 15.92 6.02
C TRP A 19 -5.47 17.09 5.07
N ARG A 20 -6.56 17.84 5.26
CA ARG A 20 -6.85 19.03 4.46
C ARG A 20 -5.71 20.03 4.48
N ASP A 21 -5.11 20.24 5.65
CA ASP A 21 -4.06 21.24 5.85
C ASP A 21 -2.68 20.78 5.37
N LEU A 22 -2.49 19.48 5.10
CA LEU A 22 -1.22 18.94 4.59
C LEU A 22 -0.85 19.50 3.21
N ALA A 23 -1.84 19.94 2.40
CA ALA A 23 -1.58 20.61 1.14
C ALA A 23 -0.81 21.94 1.29
N ARG A 24 -0.87 22.56 2.48
CA ARG A 24 -0.18 23.82 2.80
C ARG A 24 1.25 23.61 3.31
N THR A 25 1.76 22.38 3.27
CA THR A 25 3.11 22.06 3.74
C THR A 25 4.19 22.92 3.07
N ALA A 26 5.22 23.28 3.85
CA ALA A 26 6.43 23.93 3.37
C ALA A 26 7.51 22.92 2.90
N ALA A 27 7.22 21.61 2.97
CA ALA A 27 8.17 20.58 2.55
C ALA A 27 8.58 20.72 1.09
N VAL A 28 9.76 20.22 0.74
CA VAL A 28 10.22 20.12 -0.65
C VAL A 28 9.77 18.79 -1.24
N PRO A 29 9.16 18.74 -2.44
CA PRO A 29 8.84 17.49 -3.12
C PRO A 29 10.02 16.53 -3.24
N ARG A 30 9.80 15.22 -3.03
CA ARG A 30 10.86 14.20 -3.18
C ARG A 30 11.28 13.97 -4.64
N ARG A 31 10.43 14.37 -5.59
CA ARG A 31 10.69 14.31 -7.03
C ARG A 31 10.19 15.58 -7.70
N ASN A 32 10.57 15.79 -8.96
CA ASN A 32 10.01 16.90 -9.74
C ASN A 32 8.50 16.72 -9.92
N LEU A 33 7.73 17.76 -9.55
CA LEU A 33 6.26 17.79 -9.59
C LEU A 33 5.79 19.12 -10.15
N ASP A 34 4.73 19.08 -10.96
CA ASP A 34 3.88 20.24 -11.14
C ASP A 34 3.01 20.39 -9.88
N LEU A 35 3.22 21.48 -9.12
CA LEU A 35 2.49 21.72 -7.88
C LEU A 35 1.02 22.09 -8.10
N ALA A 36 0.65 22.65 -9.25
CA ALA A 36 -0.73 22.98 -9.55
C ALA A 36 -1.53 21.70 -9.81
N ASP A 37 -0.99 20.79 -10.63
CA ASP A 37 -1.59 19.47 -10.90
C ASP A 37 -1.65 18.64 -9.61
N TRP A 38 -0.56 18.60 -8.84
CA TRP A 38 -0.54 17.90 -7.55
C TRP A 38 -1.62 18.43 -6.59
N ASN A 39 -1.81 19.75 -6.51
CA ASN A 39 -2.85 20.36 -5.67
C ASN A 39 -4.27 20.06 -6.17
N ALA A 40 -4.46 19.89 -7.49
CA ALA A 40 -5.74 19.47 -8.04
C ALA A 40 -6.04 18.01 -7.68
N ASP A 41 -5.06 17.13 -7.85
CA ASP A 41 -5.15 15.70 -7.49
C ASP A 41 -5.45 15.53 -6.00
N TRP A 42 -4.70 16.21 -5.13
CA TRP A 42 -4.89 16.17 -3.67
C TRP A 42 -6.32 16.57 -3.30
N ARG A 43 -6.83 17.68 -3.85
CA ARG A 43 -8.21 18.14 -3.59
C ARG A 43 -9.26 17.17 -4.12
N GLY A 44 -9.03 16.55 -5.27
CA GLY A 44 -9.91 15.55 -5.86
C GLY A 44 -10.07 14.33 -4.96
N LEU A 45 -8.94 13.74 -4.54
CA LEU A 45 -8.87 12.58 -3.64
C LEU A 45 -9.46 12.92 -2.26
N PHE A 46 -9.06 14.04 -1.68
CA PHE A 46 -9.59 14.52 -0.41
C PHE A 46 -11.12 14.68 -0.47
N GLY A 47 -11.63 15.31 -1.53
CA GLY A 47 -13.06 15.49 -1.74
C GLY A 47 -13.81 14.16 -1.92
N ALA A 48 -13.19 13.15 -2.53
CA ALA A 48 -13.78 11.81 -2.64
C ALA A 48 -13.90 11.13 -1.27
N LEU A 49 -12.83 11.16 -0.46
CA LEU A 49 -12.83 10.62 0.89
C LEU A 49 -13.79 11.38 1.82
N GLU A 50 -13.88 12.71 1.69
CA GLU A 50 -14.84 13.51 2.44
C GLU A 50 -16.29 13.15 2.08
N ARG A 51 -16.61 12.98 0.79
CA ARG A 51 -17.94 12.50 0.36
C ARG A 51 -18.23 11.10 0.90
N PHE A 52 -17.26 10.20 0.84
CA PHE A 52 -17.39 8.85 1.39
C PHE A 52 -17.69 8.88 2.89
N SER A 53 -16.95 9.67 3.69
CA SER A 53 -17.16 9.81 5.14
C SER A 53 -18.57 10.33 5.51
N ARG A 54 -19.25 11.00 4.58
CA ARG A 54 -20.63 11.51 4.75
C ARG A 54 -21.69 10.58 4.16
N SER A 55 -21.29 9.54 3.44
CA SER A 55 -22.20 8.60 2.79
C SER A 55 -22.99 7.78 3.81
N HIS A 56 -24.08 7.16 3.35
CA HIS A 56 -24.83 6.20 4.17
C HIS A 56 -24.01 4.92 4.42
N ALA A 57 -23.29 4.45 3.39
CA ALA A 57 -22.43 3.26 3.48
C ALA A 57 -21.36 3.37 4.58
N TYR A 58 -20.78 4.57 4.76
CA TYR A 58 -19.81 4.83 5.82
C TYR A 58 -20.45 4.95 7.20
N ARG A 59 -21.55 5.71 7.32
CA ARG A 59 -22.18 6.02 8.61
C ARG A 59 -23.04 4.90 9.17
N GLN A 60 -23.50 3.98 8.31
CA GLN A 60 -24.40 2.87 8.64
C GLN A 60 -23.99 1.60 7.88
N PRO A 61 -22.76 1.08 8.08
CA PRO A 61 -22.20 0.00 7.27
C PRO A 61 -22.96 -1.33 7.40
N GLY A 62 -23.72 -1.53 8.48
CA GLY A 62 -24.55 -2.73 8.71
C GLY A 62 -26.03 -2.60 8.30
N ALA A 63 -26.45 -1.50 7.67
CA ALA A 63 -27.87 -1.26 7.38
C ALA A 63 -28.43 -2.08 6.21
N VAL A 64 -27.56 -2.68 5.40
CA VAL A 64 -27.90 -3.45 4.19
C VAL A 64 -27.42 -4.90 4.30
N GLN A 65 -27.98 -5.79 3.49
CA GLN A 65 -27.67 -7.24 3.48
C GLN A 65 -27.56 -7.77 2.05
N GLY A 66 -27.03 -8.99 1.90
CA GLY A 66 -26.88 -9.67 0.61
C GLY A 66 -26.10 -8.81 -0.39
N TYR A 67 -26.61 -8.71 -1.63
CA TYR A 67 -25.97 -7.93 -2.69
C TYR A 67 -25.84 -6.44 -2.37
N ALA A 68 -26.77 -5.85 -1.62
CA ALA A 68 -26.66 -4.43 -1.22
C ALA A 68 -25.52 -4.21 -0.22
N ALA A 69 -25.23 -5.19 0.64
CA ALA A 69 -24.05 -5.15 1.50
C ALA A 69 -22.76 -5.31 0.70
N LEU A 70 -22.78 -6.13 -0.36
CA LEU A 70 -21.64 -6.31 -1.25
C LEU A 70 -21.32 -5.02 -2.03
N GLU A 71 -22.34 -4.36 -2.59
CA GLU A 71 -22.18 -3.04 -3.24
C GLU A 71 -21.67 -1.98 -2.26
N SER A 72 -22.21 -1.97 -1.04
CA SER A 72 -21.70 -1.10 0.03
C SER A 72 -20.22 -1.38 0.30
N ALA A 73 -19.81 -2.63 0.46
CA ALA A 73 -18.42 -3.01 0.68
C ALA A 73 -17.51 -2.54 -0.48
N TRP A 74 -17.92 -2.65 -1.74
CA TRP A 74 -17.13 -2.12 -2.85
C TRP A 74 -16.90 -0.61 -2.77
N SER A 75 -17.84 0.16 -2.23
CA SER A 75 -17.62 1.60 -1.99
C SER A 75 -16.54 1.86 -0.93
N TRP A 76 -16.39 0.96 0.05
CA TRP A 76 -15.28 0.99 1.01
C TRP A 76 -13.95 0.62 0.34
N GLY A 77 -13.94 -0.37 -0.56
CA GLY A 77 -12.77 -0.70 -1.38
C GLY A 77 -12.28 0.48 -2.21
N SER A 78 -13.18 1.19 -2.89
CA SER A 78 -12.83 2.43 -3.61
C SER A 78 -12.30 3.52 -2.67
N ALA A 79 -12.81 3.63 -1.44
CA ALA A 79 -12.28 4.58 -0.46
C ALA A 79 -10.86 4.20 0.00
N ALA A 80 -10.59 2.90 0.20
CA ALA A 80 -9.27 2.38 0.55
C ALA A 80 -8.24 2.65 -0.56
N GLU A 81 -8.60 2.43 -1.82
CA GLU A 81 -7.76 2.78 -2.98
C GLU A 81 -7.47 4.29 -3.03
N ASN A 82 -8.49 5.14 -2.82
CA ASN A 82 -8.30 6.59 -2.77
C ASN A 82 -7.37 7.03 -1.62
N ALA A 83 -7.45 6.37 -0.47
CA ALA A 83 -6.54 6.62 0.67
C ALA A 83 -5.09 6.20 0.34
N SER A 84 -4.92 5.06 -0.33
CA SER A 84 -3.63 4.63 -0.88
C SER A 84 -3.04 5.64 -1.89
N THR A 85 -3.87 6.22 -2.76
CA THR A 85 -3.41 7.26 -3.68
C THR A 85 -3.10 8.57 -2.95
N LEU A 86 -3.88 8.96 -1.95
CA LEU A 86 -3.59 10.12 -1.13
C LEU A 86 -2.24 9.96 -0.41
N LEU A 87 -1.94 8.76 0.12
CA LEU A 87 -0.65 8.43 0.72
C LEU A 87 0.48 8.59 -0.29
N LEU A 88 0.34 8.03 -1.50
CA LEU A 88 1.32 8.19 -2.58
C LEU A 88 1.56 9.66 -2.93
N LYS A 89 0.49 10.48 -3.01
CA LYS A 89 0.62 11.93 -3.25
C LYS A 89 1.31 12.65 -2.09
N GLY A 90 1.12 12.20 -0.86
CA GLY A 90 1.84 12.69 0.31
C GLY A 90 3.35 12.39 0.23
N ILE A 91 3.70 11.18 -0.21
CA ILE A 91 5.10 10.77 -0.44
C ILE A 91 5.72 11.66 -1.52
N ASP A 92 5.05 11.80 -2.67
CA ASP A 92 5.48 12.67 -3.77
C ASP A 92 5.75 14.10 -3.28
N ARG A 93 4.84 14.64 -2.46
CA ARG A 93 4.91 16.02 -1.94
C ARG A 93 6.06 16.26 -0.98
N GLY A 94 6.69 15.22 -0.46
CA GLY A 94 7.74 15.37 0.55
C GLY A 94 7.22 15.47 1.97
N LEU A 95 6.00 15.01 2.27
CA LEU A 95 5.53 14.97 3.65
C LEU A 95 6.46 14.07 4.48
N PRO A 96 6.90 14.50 5.68
CA PRO A 96 7.83 13.73 6.50
C PRO A 96 7.17 12.47 7.06
N GLY A 97 7.98 11.49 7.47
CA GLY A 97 7.50 10.20 7.99
C GLY A 97 6.47 10.34 9.11
N ALA A 98 6.68 11.25 10.07
CA ALA A 98 5.75 11.51 11.17
C ALA A 98 4.36 12.01 10.72
N VAL A 99 4.27 12.64 9.53
CA VAL A 99 3.00 13.08 8.92
C VAL A 99 2.40 11.97 8.06
N LEU A 100 3.23 11.19 7.37
CA LEU A 100 2.78 10.08 6.54
C LEU A 100 2.26 8.90 7.37
N ARG A 101 2.83 8.65 8.55
CA ARG A 101 2.47 7.51 9.41
C ARG A 101 0.98 7.51 9.83
N PRO A 102 0.39 8.61 10.34
CA PRO A 102 -1.05 8.65 10.59
C PRO A 102 -1.91 8.44 9.33
N VAL A 103 -1.49 8.99 8.17
CA VAL A 103 -2.18 8.77 6.90
C VAL A 103 -2.17 7.28 6.53
N TYR A 104 -1.00 6.63 6.64
CA TYR A 104 -0.85 5.20 6.40
C TYR A 104 -1.72 4.35 7.33
N ARG A 105 -1.76 4.66 8.63
CA ARG A 105 -2.58 3.88 9.59
C ARG A 105 -4.07 3.91 9.21
N GLU A 106 -4.59 5.06 8.81
CA GLU A 106 -5.97 5.16 8.31
C GLU A 106 -6.16 4.45 6.97
N THR A 107 -5.18 4.52 6.06
CA THR A 107 -5.22 3.74 4.81
C THR A 107 -5.31 2.24 5.11
N ALA A 108 -4.47 1.72 6.01
CA ALA A 108 -4.49 0.33 6.42
C ALA A 108 -5.82 -0.05 7.10
N ALA A 109 -6.34 0.81 7.99
CA ALA A 109 -7.64 0.59 8.64
C ALA A 109 -8.79 0.53 7.62
N LEU A 110 -8.81 1.40 6.61
CA LEU A 110 -9.82 1.35 5.54
C LEU A 110 -9.75 0.05 4.72
N TRP A 111 -8.54 -0.47 4.44
CA TRP A 111 -8.37 -1.76 3.78
C TRP A 111 -8.87 -2.93 4.64
N LEU A 112 -8.57 -2.92 5.94
CA LEU A 112 -9.07 -3.91 6.90
C LEU A 112 -10.59 -3.87 7.03
N ASP A 113 -11.16 -2.69 7.21
CA ASP A 113 -12.60 -2.49 7.33
C ASP A 113 -13.34 -2.90 6.06
N TYR A 114 -12.78 -2.59 4.89
CA TYR A 114 -13.28 -3.10 3.62
C TYR A 114 -13.28 -4.63 3.58
N ALA A 115 -12.18 -5.29 3.97
CA ALA A 115 -12.09 -6.75 3.97
C ALA A 115 -13.13 -7.40 4.90
N ARG A 116 -13.32 -6.84 6.09
CA ARG A 116 -14.33 -7.29 7.07
C ARG A 116 -15.75 -7.14 6.55
N LEU A 117 -16.07 -5.99 5.95
CA LEU A 117 -17.40 -5.73 5.37
C LEU A 117 -17.66 -6.61 4.15
N LEU A 118 -16.64 -6.85 3.32
CA LEU A 118 -16.72 -7.78 2.19
C LEU A 118 -16.97 -9.22 2.67
N GLY A 119 -16.27 -9.66 3.72
CA GLY A 119 -16.50 -10.95 4.38
C GLY A 119 -17.93 -11.08 4.91
N ALA A 120 -18.40 -10.10 5.68
CA ALA A 120 -19.75 -10.08 6.23
C ALA A 120 -20.84 -10.07 5.15
N ALA A 121 -20.63 -9.34 4.04
CA ALA A 121 -21.55 -9.33 2.90
C ALA A 121 -21.63 -10.71 2.22
N ARG A 122 -20.49 -11.38 2.04
CA ARG A 122 -20.42 -12.73 1.49
C ARG A 122 -21.08 -13.76 2.40
N ASP A 123 -20.89 -13.65 3.71
CA ASP A 123 -21.58 -14.51 4.67
C ASP A 123 -23.10 -14.30 4.66
N SER A 124 -23.54 -13.05 4.52
CA SER A 124 -24.96 -12.74 4.34
C SER A 124 -25.53 -13.38 3.06
N LEU A 125 -24.77 -13.43 1.96
CA LEU A 125 -25.19 -14.08 0.72
C LEU A 125 -25.29 -15.60 0.89
N ARG A 126 -24.29 -16.23 1.51
CA ARG A 126 -24.32 -17.68 1.82
C ARG A 126 -25.54 -18.07 2.66
N GLN A 127 -25.86 -17.27 3.67
CA GLN A 127 -27.03 -17.50 4.53
C GLN A 127 -28.36 -17.36 3.78
N GLN A 128 -28.38 -16.62 2.67
CA GLN A 128 -29.55 -16.47 1.79
C GLN A 128 -29.65 -17.59 0.73
N GLY A 129 -28.70 -18.54 0.71
CA GLY A 129 -28.65 -19.64 -0.25
C GLY A 129 -28.02 -19.27 -1.60
N GLU A 130 -27.35 -18.13 -1.68
CA GLU A 130 -26.59 -17.75 -2.87
C GLU A 130 -25.26 -18.51 -2.91
N GLU A 131 -24.99 -19.22 -4.00
CA GLU A 131 -23.78 -20.03 -4.18
C GLU A 131 -22.82 -19.45 -5.24
N ASN A 132 -23.30 -18.52 -6.08
CA ASN A 132 -22.56 -17.94 -7.20
C ASN A 132 -22.21 -16.47 -6.96
N PHE A 133 -21.24 -16.19 -6.10
CA PHE A 133 -20.66 -14.86 -5.94
C PHE A 133 -19.13 -14.92 -5.90
N GLU A 134 -18.47 -13.84 -6.30
CA GLU A 134 -17.01 -13.77 -6.39
C GLU A 134 -16.36 -13.88 -5.01
N ALA A 135 -15.41 -14.80 -4.86
CA ALA A 135 -14.73 -15.13 -3.60
C ALA A 135 -13.25 -14.67 -3.56
N THR A 136 -12.86 -13.73 -4.42
CA THR A 136 -11.51 -13.14 -4.44
C THR A 136 -11.20 -12.40 -3.13
N PRO A 137 -9.95 -12.37 -2.66
CA PRO A 137 -9.57 -11.55 -1.51
C PRO A 137 -10.00 -10.08 -1.69
N ALA A 138 -10.09 -9.33 -0.59
CA ALA A 138 -10.36 -7.89 -0.66
C ALA A 138 -9.32 -7.18 -1.55
N LEU A 139 -8.08 -7.65 -1.48
CA LEU A 139 -7.01 -7.25 -2.38
C LEU A 139 -6.32 -8.49 -2.94
N ALA A 140 -6.44 -8.74 -4.25
CA ALA A 140 -5.94 -9.95 -4.90
C ALA A 140 -4.55 -9.72 -5.52
N PRO A 141 -3.43 -10.13 -4.88
CA PRO A 141 -2.10 -9.71 -5.30
C PRO A 141 -1.65 -10.39 -6.60
N ARG A 142 -2.25 -11.52 -6.99
CA ARG A 142 -2.01 -12.15 -8.30
C ARG A 142 -2.51 -11.29 -9.48
N SER A 143 -3.33 -10.28 -9.22
CA SER A 143 -3.90 -9.38 -10.22
C SER A 143 -3.14 -8.05 -10.35
N GLY A 144 -3.68 -7.11 -11.14
CA GLY A 144 -3.16 -5.73 -11.22
C GLY A 144 -3.22 -4.95 -9.89
N GLN A 145 -3.85 -5.50 -8.84
CA GLN A 145 -3.94 -4.92 -7.50
C GLN A 145 -2.67 -5.09 -6.64
N TYR A 146 -1.68 -5.87 -7.09
CA TYR A 146 -0.41 -6.07 -6.37
C TYR A 146 0.27 -4.78 -5.87
N PRO A 147 0.27 -3.64 -6.60
CA PRO A 147 0.90 -2.42 -6.12
C PRO A 147 0.29 -1.87 -4.83
N PHE A 148 -0.98 -2.14 -4.54
CA PHE A 148 -1.59 -1.75 -3.26
C PHE A 148 -1.08 -2.66 -2.13
N ALA A 149 -0.93 -3.97 -2.38
CA ALA A 149 -0.38 -4.91 -1.39
C ALA A 149 1.08 -4.57 -1.08
N LEU A 150 1.86 -4.26 -2.13
CA LEU A 150 3.23 -3.75 -2.00
C LEU A 150 3.26 -2.46 -1.17
N GLN A 151 2.38 -1.49 -1.45
CA GLN A 151 2.32 -0.25 -0.68
C GLN A 151 1.99 -0.53 0.79
N LEU A 152 0.99 -1.37 1.08
CA LEU A 152 0.57 -1.70 2.44
C LEU A 152 1.70 -2.30 3.26
N LEU A 153 2.42 -3.30 2.73
CA LEU A 153 3.50 -3.94 3.48
C LEU A 153 4.76 -3.05 3.55
N ALA A 154 5.22 -2.51 2.41
CA ALA A 154 6.45 -1.72 2.37
C ALA A 154 6.33 -0.41 3.16
N MET A 155 5.18 0.28 3.09
CA MET A 155 4.98 1.51 3.85
C MET A 155 4.77 1.24 5.35
N GLY A 156 4.22 0.08 5.73
CA GLY A 156 4.17 -0.33 7.14
C GLY A 156 5.56 -0.47 7.75
N VAL A 157 6.51 -1.00 6.98
CA VAL A 157 7.94 -1.02 7.36
C VAL A 157 8.53 0.39 7.40
N LEU A 158 8.39 1.17 6.31
CA LEU A 158 9.01 2.50 6.17
C LEU A 158 8.44 3.57 7.10
N LEU A 159 7.27 3.34 7.69
CA LEU A 159 6.60 4.26 8.60
C LEU A 159 6.50 3.70 10.01
N ASP A 160 7.27 2.66 10.34
CA ASP A 160 7.28 2.03 11.67
C ASP A 160 5.86 1.72 12.18
N ALA A 161 5.09 1.01 11.37
CA ALA A 161 3.72 0.59 11.63
C ALA A 161 3.53 -0.89 11.29
N GLN A 162 4.57 -1.69 11.58
CA GLN A 162 4.60 -3.12 11.27
C GLN A 162 3.61 -3.94 12.12
N ASP A 163 3.12 -3.36 13.22
CA ASP A 163 2.05 -3.92 14.07
C ASP A 163 0.77 -4.22 13.29
N LEU A 164 0.53 -3.53 12.18
CA LEU A 164 -0.65 -3.74 11.34
C LEU A 164 -0.49 -4.86 10.30
N LEU A 165 0.74 -5.30 10.00
CA LEU A 165 0.97 -6.24 8.90
C LEU A 165 0.32 -7.61 9.10
N PRO A 166 0.30 -8.22 10.30
CA PRO A 166 -0.37 -9.51 10.50
C PRO A 166 -1.84 -9.49 10.07
N ALA A 167 -2.61 -8.50 10.54
CA ALA A 167 -4.02 -8.36 10.18
C ALA A 167 -4.20 -8.04 8.69
N LEU A 168 -3.32 -7.23 8.08
CA LEU A 168 -3.38 -6.94 6.65
C LEU A 168 -3.16 -8.20 5.81
N VAL A 169 -2.17 -9.03 6.16
CA VAL A 169 -1.89 -10.28 5.44
C VAL A 169 -3.02 -11.28 5.64
N GLU A 170 -3.52 -11.43 6.87
CA GLU A 170 -4.59 -12.38 7.19
C GLU A 170 -5.94 -11.97 6.59
N GLU A 171 -6.41 -10.75 6.85
CA GLU A 171 -7.78 -10.35 6.52
C GLU A 171 -7.90 -9.79 5.10
N VAL A 172 -6.93 -8.99 4.65
CA VAL A 172 -7.01 -8.29 3.34
C VAL A 172 -6.49 -9.16 2.20
N LEU A 173 -5.35 -9.81 2.42
CA LEU A 173 -4.69 -10.65 1.41
C LEU A 173 -5.11 -12.13 1.49
N LEU A 174 -5.74 -12.55 2.59
CA LEU A 174 -6.07 -13.96 2.86
C LEU A 174 -4.85 -14.89 2.75
N PHE A 175 -3.67 -14.42 3.19
CA PHE A 175 -2.38 -15.07 3.02
C PHE A 175 -1.98 -15.41 1.56
N ASP A 176 -2.63 -14.82 0.55
CA ASP A 176 -2.20 -14.94 -0.85
C ASP A 176 -1.01 -14.01 -1.13
N THR A 177 0.15 -14.37 -0.60
CA THR A 177 1.41 -13.62 -0.70
C THR A 177 2.43 -14.34 -1.59
N ASP A 178 3.29 -13.55 -2.25
CA ASP A 178 4.45 -14.06 -2.98
C ASP A 178 5.75 -13.78 -2.24
N ARG A 179 6.87 -14.24 -2.80
CA ARG A 179 8.19 -14.11 -2.17
C ARG A 179 8.45 -12.71 -1.64
N LEU A 180 8.25 -11.67 -2.45
CA LEU A 180 8.54 -10.30 -2.02
C LEU A 180 7.63 -9.85 -0.88
N LEU A 181 6.32 -10.12 -0.97
CA LEU A 181 5.40 -9.76 0.11
C LEU A 181 5.74 -10.49 1.41
N ASP A 182 6.11 -11.76 1.36
CA ASP A 182 6.57 -12.52 2.52
C ASP A 182 7.82 -11.92 3.15
N TYR A 183 8.84 -11.54 2.36
CA TYR A 183 10.03 -10.87 2.89
C TYR A 183 9.69 -9.53 3.56
N LEU A 184 8.72 -8.78 3.03
CA LEU A 184 8.31 -7.49 3.62
C LEU A 184 7.55 -7.66 4.94
N SER A 185 6.88 -8.80 5.14
CA SER A 185 6.08 -9.07 6.34
C SER A 185 6.71 -10.09 7.29
N ALA A 186 7.86 -10.66 6.94
CA ALA A 186 8.47 -11.79 7.65
C ALA A 186 8.72 -11.50 9.13
N ALA A 187 9.29 -10.34 9.45
CA ALA A 187 9.55 -9.95 10.83
C ALA A 187 8.26 -9.79 11.65
N ALA A 188 7.21 -9.20 11.05
CA ALA A 188 5.94 -8.95 11.71
C ALA A 188 5.11 -10.24 11.95
N LEU A 189 5.19 -11.21 11.03
CA LEU A 189 4.47 -12.48 11.13
C LEU A 189 5.31 -13.62 11.75
N GLY A 190 6.60 -13.41 11.98
CA GLY A 190 7.52 -14.47 12.42
C GLY A 190 7.70 -15.57 11.37
N LEU A 191 7.70 -15.22 10.08
CA LEU A 191 7.87 -16.19 9.00
C LEU A 191 9.29 -16.76 9.01
N VAL A 192 9.38 -18.09 8.95
CA VAL A 192 10.65 -18.82 8.85
C VAL A 192 11.01 -19.17 7.40
N GLU A 193 10.02 -19.20 6.51
CA GLU A 193 10.16 -19.48 5.09
C GLU A 193 9.30 -18.50 4.29
N ALA A 194 9.77 -18.15 3.10
CA ALA A 194 9.04 -17.33 2.13
C ALA A 194 8.58 -18.18 0.94
N SER A 195 7.53 -17.73 0.28
CA SER A 195 6.98 -18.35 -0.93
C SER A 195 8.03 -18.47 -2.03
N GLY A 196 7.97 -19.59 -2.76
CA GLY A 196 8.78 -19.80 -3.95
C GLY A 196 8.29 -18.98 -5.15
N GLU A 197 7.08 -18.44 -5.11
CA GLU A 197 6.43 -17.75 -6.24
C GLU A 197 6.87 -16.29 -6.38
N THR A 198 6.69 -15.76 -7.58
CA THR A 198 6.74 -14.31 -7.86
C THR A 198 5.56 -14.00 -8.77
N PHE A 199 4.53 -13.33 -8.24
CA PHE A 199 3.27 -13.13 -8.95
C PHE A 199 3.46 -12.24 -10.18
N HIS A 200 4.33 -11.22 -10.06
CA HIS A 200 4.64 -10.29 -11.14
C HIS A 200 6.14 -10.29 -11.42
N PRO A 201 6.65 -11.20 -12.28
CA PRO A 201 8.08 -11.34 -12.55
C PRO A 201 8.76 -10.07 -13.08
N ARG A 202 8.00 -9.10 -13.59
CA ARG A 202 8.52 -7.80 -14.05
C ARG A 202 7.88 -6.68 -13.22
N PRO A 203 8.61 -6.04 -12.29
CA PRO A 203 10.07 -6.11 -12.13
C PRO A 203 10.57 -7.16 -11.12
N PHE A 204 9.72 -7.75 -10.29
CA PHE A 204 10.16 -8.37 -9.03
C PHE A 204 10.96 -9.67 -9.20
N GLY A 205 10.91 -10.32 -10.36
CA GLY A 205 11.74 -11.48 -10.66
C GLY A 205 13.25 -11.16 -10.68
N GLU A 206 13.63 -9.90 -10.90
CA GLU A 206 15.03 -9.45 -10.82
C GLU A 206 15.55 -9.36 -9.38
N LEU A 207 14.69 -9.42 -8.37
CA LEU A 207 15.09 -9.53 -6.96
C LEU A 207 15.51 -10.94 -6.56
N ARG A 208 15.32 -11.94 -7.44
CA ARG A 208 15.63 -13.34 -7.15
C ARG A 208 17.07 -13.55 -6.67
N ALA A 209 18.04 -12.91 -7.33
CA ALA A 209 19.45 -13.05 -6.98
C ALA A 209 19.74 -12.55 -5.55
N PHE A 210 19.06 -11.48 -5.13
CA PHE A 210 19.16 -10.95 -3.78
C PHE A 210 18.58 -11.94 -2.74
N PHE A 211 17.43 -12.55 -3.03
CA PHE A 211 16.80 -13.49 -2.09
C PHE A 211 17.49 -14.85 -1.99
N GLU A 212 18.14 -15.34 -3.04
CA GLU A 212 18.74 -16.69 -3.07
C GLU A 212 20.22 -16.71 -2.63
N ALA A 213 20.92 -15.58 -2.66
CA ALA A 213 22.32 -15.48 -2.26
C ALA A 213 22.62 -14.14 -1.56
N PRO A 214 22.08 -13.92 -0.33
CA PRO A 214 22.42 -12.73 0.44
C PRO A 214 23.90 -12.77 0.84
N ASP A 215 24.67 -11.81 0.34
CA ASP A 215 26.05 -11.49 0.72
C ASP A 215 26.03 -10.35 1.75
N ASP A 216 27.02 -10.27 2.64
CA ASP A 216 27.26 -9.14 3.55
C ASP A 216 27.31 -7.76 2.83
N SER A 217 27.53 -7.72 1.51
CA SER A 217 27.38 -6.53 0.65
C SER A 217 25.95 -6.29 0.09
N ALA A 218 24.93 -6.85 0.74
CA ALA A 218 23.54 -7.00 0.28
C ALA A 218 22.91 -5.76 -0.39
N ALA A 219 23.19 -4.55 0.10
CA ALA A 219 22.66 -3.32 -0.50
C ALA A 219 23.16 -3.12 -1.94
N GLN A 220 24.45 -3.40 -2.20
CA GLN A 220 25.06 -3.25 -3.53
C GLN A 220 24.39 -4.16 -4.58
N ALA A 221 23.86 -5.31 -4.15
CA ALA A 221 23.15 -6.25 -5.02
C ALA A 221 21.83 -5.67 -5.58
N LEU A 222 21.25 -4.65 -4.93
CA LEU A 222 20.01 -3.99 -5.37
C LEU A 222 20.26 -2.77 -6.27
N VAL A 223 21.51 -2.31 -6.42
CA VAL A 223 21.86 -1.18 -7.32
C VAL A 223 21.48 -1.47 -8.78
N PRO A 224 21.83 -2.64 -9.37
CA PRO A 224 21.42 -2.96 -10.75
C PRO A 224 19.89 -3.00 -10.94
N TYR A 225 19.17 -3.45 -9.91
CA TYR A 225 17.72 -3.47 -9.91
C TYR A 225 17.13 -2.06 -9.96
N LEU A 226 17.57 -1.14 -9.09
CA LEU A 226 17.14 0.27 -9.11
C LEU A 226 17.49 0.96 -10.44
N GLN A 227 18.67 0.68 -10.97
CA GLN A 227 19.11 1.25 -12.24
C GLN A 227 18.20 0.84 -13.40
N ARG A 228 17.93 -0.47 -13.56
CA ARG A 228 17.15 -1.00 -14.70
C ARG A 228 15.65 -0.81 -14.52
N GLN A 229 15.12 -1.21 -13.37
CA GLN A 229 13.68 -1.32 -13.15
C GLN A 229 13.01 -0.01 -12.77
N TYR A 230 13.79 1.00 -12.39
CA TYR A 230 13.30 2.33 -12.09
C TYR A 230 13.91 3.39 -12.99
N ARG A 231 15.21 3.65 -12.88
CA ARG A 231 15.83 4.79 -13.56
C ARG A 231 15.70 4.70 -15.08
N GLU A 232 16.11 3.59 -15.67
CA GLU A 232 16.01 3.36 -17.13
C GLU A 232 14.54 3.24 -17.57
N PHE A 233 13.70 2.57 -16.79
CA PHE A 233 12.26 2.46 -17.08
C PHE A 233 11.58 3.84 -17.16
N PHE A 234 11.83 4.72 -16.20
CA PHE A 234 11.22 6.04 -16.16
C PHE A 234 11.85 7.06 -17.13
N GLN A 235 13.02 6.75 -17.69
CA GLN A 235 13.59 7.50 -18.82
C GLN A 235 12.88 7.21 -20.15
N LEU A 236 12.18 6.08 -20.27
CA LEU A 236 11.37 5.77 -21.45
C LEU A 236 10.20 6.76 -21.56
N SER A 237 9.80 7.08 -22.79
CA SER A 237 8.55 7.84 -23.01
C SER A 237 7.34 7.09 -22.42
N PRO A 238 6.27 7.79 -21.97
CA PRO A 238 5.07 7.14 -21.43
C PRO A 238 4.46 6.09 -22.38
N LYS A 239 4.52 6.34 -23.69
CA LYS A 239 4.06 5.37 -24.71
C LYS A 239 4.93 4.11 -24.76
N ALA A 240 6.24 4.25 -24.56
CA ALA A 240 7.15 3.12 -24.50
C ALA A 240 7.01 2.33 -23.19
N GLN A 241 6.84 3.02 -22.06
CA GLN A 241 6.57 2.38 -20.75
C GLN A 241 5.36 1.44 -20.82
N LYS A 242 4.24 1.91 -21.38
CA LYS A 242 3.01 1.11 -21.58
C LYS A 242 3.17 -0.10 -22.51
N LYS A 243 4.20 -0.12 -23.35
CA LYS A 243 4.52 -1.27 -24.23
C LYS A 243 5.40 -2.30 -23.53
N THR A 244 6.02 -1.94 -22.40
CA THR A 244 6.72 -2.92 -21.56
C THR A 244 5.70 -3.81 -20.86
N ARG A 245 6.15 -5.00 -20.41
CA ARG A 245 5.35 -5.88 -19.54
C ARG A 245 5.64 -5.64 -18.05
N ARG A 246 6.29 -4.53 -17.71
CA ARG A 246 6.56 -4.18 -16.31
C ARG A 246 5.22 -3.81 -15.67
N LEU A 247 4.93 -4.38 -14.51
CA LEU A 247 3.82 -3.93 -13.70
C LEU A 247 3.99 -2.44 -13.39
N ALA A 248 2.90 -1.70 -13.42
CA ALA A 248 2.84 -0.32 -12.99
C ALA A 248 1.72 -0.18 -11.96
N GLY A 249 1.88 0.75 -11.03
CA GLY A 249 0.88 1.03 -9.99
C GLY A 249 0.79 2.53 -9.76
N PRO A 250 0.24 3.32 -10.71
CA PRO A 250 0.22 4.78 -10.61
C PRO A 250 -0.58 5.31 -9.40
N GLU A 251 -1.44 4.47 -8.82
CA GLU A 251 -2.35 4.81 -7.72
C GLU A 251 -1.78 4.50 -6.33
N SER A 252 -0.71 3.72 -6.21
CA SER A 252 -0.19 3.32 -4.88
C SER A 252 1.34 3.18 -4.80
N TRP A 253 2.02 2.92 -5.91
CA TRP A 253 3.46 2.64 -5.93
C TRP A 253 4.24 3.71 -6.71
N GLY A 254 3.78 4.01 -7.93
CA GLY A 254 4.27 5.12 -8.73
C GLY A 254 5.77 5.09 -8.99
N TRP A 255 6.45 6.16 -8.62
CA TRP A 255 7.87 6.43 -8.88
C TRP A 255 8.83 5.69 -7.93
N TRP A 256 8.32 5.20 -6.80
CA TRP A 256 9.13 4.89 -5.63
C TRP A 256 9.52 3.42 -5.54
N ALA A 257 10.80 3.16 -5.27
CA ALA A 257 11.31 1.82 -4.95
C ALA A 257 11.00 1.46 -3.50
N MET A 258 9.70 1.32 -3.21
CA MET A 258 9.18 1.03 -1.86
C MET A 258 9.77 -0.26 -1.32
N GLU A 259 9.83 -1.32 -2.13
CA GLU A 259 10.39 -2.62 -1.77
C GLU A 259 11.87 -2.54 -1.38
N VAL A 260 12.69 -1.85 -2.16
CA VAL A 260 14.14 -1.72 -1.87
C VAL A 260 14.38 -0.88 -0.62
N SER A 261 13.58 0.18 -0.45
CA SER A 261 13.65 1.04 0.72
C SER A 261 13.25 0.27 1.98
N ALA A 262 12.13 -0.46 1.95
CA ALA A 262 11.67 -1.29 3.07
C ALA A 262 12.66 -2.42 3.41
N LEU A 263 13.20 -3.12 2.41
CA LEU A 263 14.24 -4.13 2.64
C LEU A 263 15.47 -3.54 3.34
N SER A 264 15.83 -2.29 3.04
CA SER A 264 16.94 -1.61 3.74
C SER A 264 16.67 -1.38 5.23
N VAL A 265 15.41 -1.13 5.60
CA VAL A 265 15.00 -1.05 7.02
C VAL A 265 15.10 -2.44 7.66
N LEU A 266 14.51 -3.45 7.03
CA LEU A 266 14.43 -4.81 7.58
C LEU A 266 15.80 -5.46 7.80
N TYR A 267 16.74 -5.26 6.88
CA TYR A 267 18.07 -5.85 6.96
C TYR A 267 19.09 -4.98 7.72
N GLY A 268 18.78 -3.70 7.97
CA GLY A 268 19.67 -2.82 8.74
C GLY A 268 21.04 -2.55 8.11
N TRP A 269 21.24 -2.83 6.83
CA TRP A 269 22.54 -2.66 6.14
C TRP A 269 22.90 -1.19 5.88
N ASP A 270 24.17 -0.94 5.53
CA ASP A 270 24.59 0.35 4.95
C ASP A 270 23.98 0.51 3.54
N ASP A 271 23.07 1.47 3.40
CA ASP A 271 22.32 1.73 2.17
C ASP A 271 22.89 2.88 1.32
N LYS A 272 24.11 3.37 1.64
CA LYS A 272 24.71 4.53 0.98
C LYS A 272 24.73 4.41 -0.56
N ALA A 273 24.99 3.21 -1.08
CA ALA A 273 25.01 2.95 -2.53
C ALA A 273 23.64 3.09 -3.21
N LEU A 274 22.54 2.99 -2.45
CA LEU A 274 21.16 3.10 -2.93
C LEU A 274 20.66 4.55 -2.92
N ARG A 275 21.21 5.40 -2.04
CA ARG A 275 20.79 6.80 -1.84
C ARG A 275 20.98 7.69 -3.06
N ASP A 276 21.88 7.33 -3.98
CA ASP A 276 22.06 8.03 -5.25
C ASP A 276 20.89 7.83 -6.22
N SER A 277 20.03 6.84 -5.98
CA SER A 277 18.83 6.62 -6.79
C SER A 277 17.73 7.62 -6.41
N PRO A 278 17.17 8.37 -7.38
CA PRO A 278 16.04 9.28 -7.12
C PRO A 278 14.72 8.57 -6.83
N HIS A 279 14.73 7.23 -6.84
CA HIS A 279 13.57 6.37 -6.56
C HIS A 279 13.63 5.79 -5.15
N TYR A 280 14.77 5.89 -4.47
CA TYR A 280 14.99 5.35 -3.14
C TYR A 280 14.52 6.33 -2.07
N LEU A 281 13.72 5.85 -1.10
CA LEU A 281 13.09 6.68 -0.06
C LEU A 281 14.00 6.81 1.16
N ALA A 282 15.21 7.35 0.96
CA ALA A 282 16.26 7.43 1.99
C ALA A 282 15.78 8.06 3.30
N ASP A 283 15.01 9.15 3.21
CA ASP A 283 14.52 9.87 4.40
C ASP A 283 13.48 9.07 5.21
N LEU A 284 12.73 8.17 4.56
CA LEU A 284 11.80 7.29 5.25
C LEU A 284 12.50 6.08 5.86
N VAL A 285 13.59 5.59 5.23
CA VAL A 285 14.46 4.60 5.83
C VAL A 285 15.09 5.14 7.12
N ASP A 286 15.59 6.38 7.08
CA ASP A 286 16.14 7.07 8.25
C ASP A 286 15.07 7.26 9.34
N TYR A 287 13.86 7.68 8.94
CA TYR A 287 12.74 7.82 9.87
C TYR A 287 12.42 6.50 10.59
N ALA A 288 12.23 5.39 9.86
CA ALA A 288 11.89 4.10 10.44
C ALA A 288 12.97 3.59 11.41
N ARG A 289 14.26 3.69 11.02
CA ARG A 289 15.39 3.30 11.88
C ARG A 289 15.46 4.13 13.16
N ALA A 290 15.12 5.42 13.08
CA ALA A 290 15.09 6.30 14.25
C ALA A 290 13.94 5.98 15.22
N GLN A 291 12.79 5.46 14.74
CA GLN A 291 11.68 5.05 15.60
C GLN A 291 11.91 3.70 16.27
N GLY A 292 12.53 2.74 15.57
CA GLY A 292 12.82 1.41 16.12
C GLY A 292 14.00 1.32 17.09
N SER A 293 14.59 2.46 17.48
CA SER A 293 15.74 2.53 18.40
C SER A 293 15.35 2.79 19.86
N ASP A 294 14.06 2.73 20.20
CA ASP A 294 13.52 2.86 21.57
C ASP A 294 13.19 1.50 22.22
#